data_AF-A0A9D6W3V2-F1
#
_entry.id   AF-A0A9D6W3V2-F1
#
_cell.length_a   1.000
_cell.length_b   1.000
_cell.length_c   1.000
_cell.angle_alpha   90.00
_cell.angle_beta   90.00
_cell.angle_gamma   90.00
#
_symmetry.space_group_name_H-M   'P 1'
#
loop_
_entity.id
_entity.type
_entity.pdbx_description
1 polymer ?
#
loop_
_entity_poly.entity_id
_entity_poly.type
_entity_poly.pdbx_seq_one_letter_code
_entity_poly.pdbx_strand_id
1 'polypeptide(L)'
;MRRNRMILGLAILLAAPAGAAAAPMEHHDLASLWFLADEIVMGEEISHGTEGADWNEITTYRVSRSWKGELEVGAEIEVFDDVYRLAIEPTWDLSDPASPRRIDPPEREPCAILFLVPSPARLIEEGRFTREGLWMKVPSGMRILAAGKVYRFVQMSNPGAYGPVPQGDDPQDVLAGSLEPIEPMGLEAFEDELADAKAKAERADAALALTDATARNRALLDLLPPPRTFPPRAEVPQGGFPADALSMRLREEIARAGVTDDFLEAMGREVVGSFRTWSGRTFLEPDRSARGELLLAAALETGRARHQRTAALRVLADMPPWPAEDDENDPLVERLAPLLSDADPWVRAAAVEAVAAWLGNEEWKRTATRVLQPSLQAETDPDVLIEAAWDLMGRGMKDNLLDPLLRRGRRLVAAARPGPVDSASGAEVVLGYEFACRDAESQPYYVSVGAVATAADGREVRSSAEERLTTTTTTGAGRGISRFTFVEPLRSGTWQVALEVSISTRHEGPPRATATTAPIAVTVP
;
A
#
# COMPACT_ATOMS: atom_id res chain seq x y z
N MET A 1 15.06 8.04 47.78
CA MET A 1 14.13 8.27 46.65
C MET A 1 14.73 8.09 45.25
N ARG A 2 16.06 8.20 45.01
CA ARG A 2 16.65 7.99 43.66
C ARG A 2 16.77 6.53 43.19
N ARG A 3 16.77 5.55 44.12
CA ARG A 3 16.93 4.11 43.80
C ARG A 3 15.68 3.43 43.22
N ASN A 4 14.48 3.96 43.49
CA ASN A 4 13.21 3.37 43.01
C ASN A 4 12.84 3.80 41.58
N ARG A 5 13.45 4.85 41.02
CA ARG A 5 13.21 5.27 39.63
C ARG A 5 13.97 4.42 38.61
N MET A 6 15.08 3.80 39.00
CA MET A 6 15.89 2.96 38.11
C MET A 6 15.29 1.56 37.92
N ILE A 7 14.62 1.02 38.96
CA ILE A 7 13.95 -0.30 38.89
C ILE A 7 12.67 -0.21 38.06
N LEU A 8 11.94 0.91 38.11
CA LEU A 8 10.73 1.11 37.30
C LEU A 8 11.04 1.29 35.80
N GLY A 9 12.16 1.96 35.46
CA GLY A 9 12.62 2.08 34.07
C GLY A 9 13.08 0.77 33.44
N LEU A 10 13.72 -0.11 34.22
CA LEU A 10 14.15 -1.43 33.76
C LEU A 10 12.97 -2.41 33.61
N ALA A 11 11.95 -2.32 34.47
CA ALA A 11 10.74 -3.14 34.37
C ALA A 11 9.86 -2.76 33.16
N ILE A 12 9.85 -1.49 32.73
CA ILE A 12 9.11 -1.04 31.54
C ILE A 12 9.80 -1.54 30.24
N LEU A 13 11.14 -1.59 30.21
CA LEU A 13 11.90 -2.16 29.10
C LEU A 13 11.78 -3.69 28.97
N LEU A 14 11.50 -4.39 30.09
CA LEU A 14 11.30 -5.84 30.11
C LEU A 14 9.83 -6.27 29.93
N ALA A 15 8.87 -5.33 30.01
CA ALA A 15 7.44 -5.60 29.90
C ALA A 15 6.81 -5.17 28.56
N ALA A 16 7.54 -4.43 27.72
CA ALA A 16 7.17 -4.35 26.31
C ALA A 16 7.48 -5.72 25.69
N PRO A 17 6.50 -6.48 25.18
CA PRO A 17 6.82 -7.64 24.37
C PRO A 17 7.65 -7.10 23.21
N ALA A 18 8.95 -7.40 23.22
CA ALA A 18 9.77 -7.31 22.04
C ALA A 18 9.24 -8.38 21.08
N GLY A 19 8.11 -8.09 20.44
CA GLY A 19 7.75 -8.76 19.22
C GLY A 19 8.91 -8.50 18.30
N ALA A 20 9.75 -9.51 18.08
CA ALA A 20 10.68 -9.50 16.98
C ALA A 20 9.81 -9.43 15.72
N ALA A 21 9.50 -8.20 15.29
CA ALA A 21 8.88 -7.99 14.00
C ALA A 21 9.90 -8.51 12.99
N ALA A 22 9.55 -9.58 12.28
CA ALA A 22 10.41 -10.07 11.22
C ALA A 22 10.52 -8.96 10.17
N ALA A 23 11.67 -8.89 9.48
CA ALA A 23 11.80 -7.95 8.38
C ALA A 23 10.73 -8.30 7.32
N PRO A 24 9.88 -7.35 6.94
CA PRO A 24 8.87 -7.59 5.93
C PRO A 24 9.52 -7.84 4.57
N MET A 25 9.02 -8.80 3.78
CA MET A 25 9.49 -8.99 2.41
C MET A 25 8.78 -8.04 1.45
N GLU A 26 9.57 -7.23 0.77
CA GLU A 26 9.11 -6.40 -0.34
C GLU A 26 8.61 -7.27 -1.51
N HIS A 27 7.44 -6.92 -2.05
CA HIS A 27 6.84 -7.56 -3.23
C HIS A 27 7.04 -6.68 -4.46
N HIS A 28 7.96 -7.05 -5.32
CA HIS A 28 8.29 -6.30 -6.52
C HIS A 28 7.46 -6.74 -7.72
N ASP A 29 7.07 -5.77 -8.56
CA ASP A 29 6.59 -6.07 -9.92
C ASP A 29 7.75 -6.57 -10.80
N LEU A 30 7.44 -7.21 -11.93
CA LEU A 30 8.44 -7.74 -12.85
C LEU A 30 9.43 -6.67 -13.35
N ALA A 31 8.98 -5.43 -13.55
CA ALA A 31 9.85 -4.34 -13.97
C ALA A 31 10.86 -3.94 -12.88
N SER A 32 10.45 -3.91 -11.62
CA SER A 32 11.32 -3.69 -10.47
C SER A 32 12.26 -4.87 -10.24
N LEU A 33 11.78 -6.10 -10.39
CA LEU A 33 12.63 -7.29 -10.33
C LEU A 33 13.68 -7.28 -11.45
N TRP A 34 13.29 -6.92 -12.68
CA TRP A 34 14.23 -6.76 -13.79
C TRP A 34 15.26 -5.68 -13.49
N PHE A 35 14.83 -4.54 -12.94
CA PHE A 35 15.70 -3.43 -12.60
C PHE A 35 16.70 -3.79 -11.49
N LEU A 36 16.27 -4.52 -10.46
CA LEU A 36 17.08 -4.86 -9.28
C LEU A 36 18.03 -6.04 -9.50
N ALA A 37 17.64 -7.02 -10.33
CA ALA A 37 18.43 -8.23 -10.53
C ALA A 37 19.62 -7.99 -11.46
N ASP A 38 20.77 -8.58 -11.16
CA ASP A 38 21.91 -8.64 -12.08
C ASP A 38 21.76 -9.82 -13.06
N GLU A 39 21.23 -10.96 -12.56
CA GLU A 39 20.95 -12.16 -13.35
C GLU A 39 19.47 -12.55 -13.26
N ILE A 40 18.90 -13.01 -14.37
CA ILE A 40 17.55 -13.58 -14.40
C ILE A 40 17.61 -14.89 -15.16
N VAL A 41 17.40 -16.00 -14.45
CA VAL A 41 17.61 -17.35 -14.97
C VAL A 41 16.46 -18.28 -14.59
N MET A 42 16.26 -19.31 -15.40
CA MET A 42 15.49 -20.49 -15.01
C MET A 42 16.48 -21.57 -14.61
N GLY A 43 16.30 -22.16 -13.43
CA GLY A 43 17.17 -23.17 -12.87
C GLY A 43 16.40 -24.44 -12.53
N GLU A 44 16.96 -25.60 -12.86
CA GLU A 44 16.53 -26.91 -12.33
C GLU A 44 17.26 -27.17 -11.01
N GLU A 45 16.51 -27.44 -9.95
CA GLU A 45 17.05 -27.80 -8.63
C GLU A 45 17.82 -29.12 -8.69
N ILE A 46 19.12 -29.10 -8.39
CA ILE A 46 19.99 -30.29 -8.40
C ILE A 46 20.14 -30.85 -6.98
N SER A 47 20.42 -29.98 -6.03
CA SER A 47 20.71 -30.35 -4.65
C SER A 47 20.36 -29.23 -3.70
N HIS A 48 20.14 -29.60 -2.45
CA HIS A 48 19.84 -28.69 -1.36
C HIS A 48 20.73 -29.03 -0.16
N GLY A 49 21.19 -28.01 0.54
CA GLY A 49 22.04 -28.14 1.71
C GLY A 49 21.97 -26.92 2.61
N THR A 50 22.78 -26.94 3.67
CA THR A 50 22.90 -25.84 4.63
C THR A 50 24.36 -25.44 4.77
N GLU A 51 24.65 -24.14 4.86
CA GLU A 51 26.02 -23.62 5.02
C GLU A 51 26.13 -22.65 6.21
N GLY A 52 26.98 -22.98 7.18
CA GLY A 52 27.17 -22.14 8.37
C GLY A 52 26.16 -22.46 9.46
N ALA A 53 25.35 -21.49 9.86
CA ALA A 53 24.31 -21.71 10.87
C ALA A 53 23.16 -22.56 10.30
N ASP A 54 22.48 -23.33 11.15
CA ASP A 54 21.45 -24.32 10.76
C ASP A 54 20.23 -23.75 9.99
N TRP A 55 20.15 -22.43 9.81
CA TRP A 55 19.08 -21.73 9.09
C TRP A 55 19.51 -21.16 7.73
N ASN A 56 20.79 -21.29 7.37
CA ASN A 56 21.31 -20.81 6.09
C ASN A 56 21.15 -21.89 5.02
N GLU A 57 20.00 -21.90 4.35
CA GLU A 57 19.74 -22.84 3.28
C GLU A 57 20.37 -22.39 1.95
N ILE A 58 20.99 -23.34 1.25
CA ILE A 58 21.58 -23.16 -0.06
C ILE A 58 21.03 -24.22 -0.99
N THR A 59 20.55 -23.77 -2.15
CA THR A 59 20.09 -24.66 -3.21
C THR A 59 20.99 -24.48 -4.43
N THR A 60 21.42 -25.60 -4.99
CA THR A 60 22.19 -25.63 -6.23
C THR A 60 21.23 -25.80 -7.39
N TYR A 61 21.26 -24.87 -8.33
CA TYR A 61 20.45 -24.90 -9.54
C TYR A 61 21.33 -25.10 -10.78
N ARG A 62 20.86 -25.88 -11.74
CA ARG A 62 21.41 -25.92 -13.11
C ARG A 62 20.64 -24.95 -13.98
N VAL A 63 21.31 -23.94 -14.52
CA VAL A 63 20.69 -22.97 -15.41
C VAL A 63 20.18 -23.67 -16.67
N SER A 64 18.88 -23.61 -16.92
CA SER A 64 18.22 -24.15 -18.11
C SER A 64 17.84 -23.05 -19.10
N ARG A 65 17.71 -21.81 -18.64
CA ARG A 65 17.45 -20.61 -19.46
C ARG A 65 18.05 -19.38 -18.77
N SER A 66 18.47 -18.39 -19.56
CA SER A 66 18.94 -17.09 -19.08
C SER A 66 18.28 -15.98 -19.89
N TRP A 67 17.75 -14.97 -19.19
CA TRP A 67 17.09 -13.79 -19.77
C TRP A 67 17.89 -12.51 -19.56
N LYS A 68 18.66 -12.42 -18.48
CA LYS A 68 19.51 -11.27 -18.13
C LYS A 68 20.79 -11.76 -17.46
N GLY A 69 21.91 -11.09 -17.77
CA GLY A 69 23.22 -11.30 -17.17
C GLY A 69 24.13 -12.22 -17.99
N GLU A 70 25.16 -12.76 -17.35
CA GLU A 70 26.24 -13.54 -17.98
C GLU A 70 26.16 -15.05 -17.69
N LEU A 71 25.22 -15.51 -16.87
CA LEU A 71 25.08 -16.94 -16.55
C LEU A 71 24.67 -17.77 -17.78
N GLU A 72 25.52 -18.73 -18.15
CA GLU A 72 25.33 -19.61 -19.29
C GLU A 72 24.38 -20.78 -18.97
N VAL A 73 23.64 -21.25 -19.99
CA VAL A 73 22.86 -22.49 -19.90
C VAL A 73 23.78 -23.68 -19.62
N GLY A 74 23.43 -24.47 -18.60
CA GLY A 74 24.20 -25.58 -18.09
C GLY A 74 25.09 -25.24 -16.89
N ALA A 75 25.30 -23.94 -16.59
CA ALA A 75 26.03 -23.52 -15.41
C ALA A 75 25.34 -23.99 -14.13
N GLU A 76 26.13 -24.42 -13.15
CA GLU A 76 25.64 -24.72 -11.81
C GLU A 76 25.89 -23.51 -10.92
N ILE A 77 24.83 -23.03 -10.28
CA ILE A 77 24.87 -21.87 -9.40
C ILE A 77 24.37 -22.25 -8.02
N GLU A 78 24.99 -21.69 -6.99
CA GLU A 78 24.56 -21.84 -5.61
C GLU A 78 23.82 -20.57 -5.19
N VAL A 79 22.57 -20.75 -4.78
CA VAL A 79 21.67 -19.65 -4.41
C VAL A 79 21.37 -19.78 -2.92
N PHE A 80 21.60 -18.70 -2.21
CA PHE A 80 21.19 -18.57 -0.82
C PHE A 80 19.68 -18.39 -0.76
N ASP A 81 19.01 -19.41 -0.24
CA ASP A 81 17.56 -19.44 -0.13
C ASP A 81 17.07 -18.91 1.23
N ASP A 82 17.94 -18.70 2.22
CA ASP A 82 17.60 -18.22 3.58
C ASP A 82 16.39 -18.99 4.16
N VAL A 83 15.51 -18.32 4.92
CA VAL A 83 14.17 -18.81 5.30
C VAL A 83 13.18 -18.96 4.12
N TYR A 84 13.56 -18.60 2.90
CA TYR A 84 12.74 -18.73 1.69
C TYR A 84 12.92 -20.13 1.10
N ARG A 85 12.59 -21.14 1.91
CA ARG A 85 12.56 -22.52 1.45
C ARG A 85 11.43 -22.69 0.45
N LEU A 86 11.70 -23.48 -0.57
CA LEU A 86 10.70 -24.11 -1.44
C LEU A 86 9.75 -25.09 -0.71
N ALA A 87 9.76 -25.11 0.63
CA ALA A 87 8.92 -25.96 1.43
C ALA A 87 7.48 -25.46 1.34
N ILE A 88 6.74 -26.17 0.50
CA ILE A 88 5.28 -26.17 0.48
C ILE A 88 4.72 -26.70 1.82
N GLU A 89 5.56 -27.30 2.68
CA GLU A 89 5.15 -27.76 4.00
C GLU A 89 4.81 -26.57 4.92
N PRO A 90 3.53 -26.36 5.23
CA PRO A 90 3.12 -25.22 6.00
C PRO A 90 3.49 -25.48 7.47
N THR A 91 4.30 -24.59 8.06
CA THR A 91 4.37 -24.46 9.53
C THR A 91 3.14 -23.76 10.12
N TRP A 92 2.10 -23.53 9.29
CA TRP A 92 0.89 -22.82 9.65
C TRP A 92 -0.04 -23.68 10.52
N ASP A 93 -0.65 -23.06 11.51
CA ASP A 93 -1.80 -23.63 12.20
C ASP A 93 -3.01 -23.61 11.26
N LEU A 94 -3.33 -24.78 10.70
CA LEU A 94 -4.47 -25.00 9.81
C LEU A 94 -5.84 -24.70 10.45
N SER A 95 -5.88 -24.35 11.73
CA SER A 95 -7.13 -23.97 12.42
C SER A 95 -7.51 -22.51 12.24
N ASP A 96 -6.66 -21.64 11.66
CA ASP A 96 -7.00 -20.22 11.42
C ASP A 96 -7.82 -20.05 10.12
N PRO A 97 -9.13 -19.72 10.20
CA PRO A 97 -9.97 -19.49 9.03
C PRO A 97 -9.64 -18.19 8.26
N ALA A 98 -8.81 -17.31 8.81
CA ALA A 98 -8.28 -16.14 8.10
C ALA A 98 -7.04 -16.47 7.25
N SER A 99 -6.48 -17.67 7.40
CA SER A 99 -5.38 -18.13 6.56
C SER A 99 -5.88 -18.30 5.12
N PRO A 100 -5.24 -17.68 4.10
CA PRO A 100 -5.65 -17.83 2.72
C PRO A 100 -5.75 -19.31 2.37
N ARG A 101 -6.86 -19.71 1.74
CA ARG A 101 -7.09 -21.10 1.36
C ARG A 101 -5.88 -21.59 0.58
N ARG A 102 -5.22 -22.61 1.14
CA ARG A 102 -4.13 -23.37 0.54
C ARG A 102 -4.41 -23.56 -0.95
N ILE A 103 -3.69 -22.84 -1.80
CA ILE A 103 -3.48 -23.30 -3.16
C ILE A 103 -2.39 -24.33 -2.97
N ASP A 104 -2.77 -25.61 -2.91
CA ASP A 104 -1.83 -26.67 -3.22
C ASP A 104 -1.52 -26.51 -4.70
N PRO A 105 -0.36 -25.95 -5.09
CA PRO A 105 -0.01 -26.02 -6.49
C PRO A 105 -0.02 -27.52 -6.87
N PRO A 106 -0.45 -27.87 -8.09
CA PRO A 106 -0.24 -29.22 -8.61
C PRO A 106 1.24 -29.60 -8.47
N GLU A 107 1.57 -30.90 -8.49
CA GLU A 107 2.94 -31.40 -8.27
C GLU A 107 3.99 -30.46 -8.88
N ARG A 108 4.76 -29.81 -8.00
CA ARG A 108 5.72 -28.77 -8.37
C ARG A 108 6.76 -29.35 -9.31
N GLU A 109 7.09 -28.60 -10.36
CA GLU A 109 8.21 -28.91 -11.23
C GLU A 109 9.52 -28.56 -10.52
N PRO A 110 10.64 -29.28 -10.79
CA PRO A 110 11.94 -28.99 -10.18
C PRO A 110 12.56 -27.66 -10.67
N CYS A 111 11.81 -26.86 -11.43
CA CYS A 111 12.27 -25.62 -12.03
C CYS A 111 11.82 -24.39 -11.22
N ALA A 112 12.71 -23.41 -11.12
CA ALA A 112 12.42 -22.09 -10.57
C ALA A 112 12.95 -20.99 -11.51
N ILE A 113 12.25 -19.86 -11.55
CA ILE A 113 12.72 -18.63 -12.17
C ILE A 113 13.28 -17.75 -11.05
N LEU A 114 14.51 -17.32 -11.21
CA LEU A 114 15.31 -16.68 -10.17
C LEU A 114 15.78 -15.32 -10.64
N PHE A 115 15.49 -14.29 -9.86
CA PHE A 115 15.99 -12.93 -10.00
C PHE A 115 17.08 -12.74 -8.96
N LEU A 116 18.32 -12.63 -9.41
CA LEU A 116 19.50 -12.79 -8.57
C LEU A 116 20.38 -11.55 -8.55
N VAL A 117 21.02 -11.33 -7.41
CA VAL A 117 22.11 -10.37 -7.21
C VAL A 117 23.28 -11.11 -6.54
N PRO A 118 24.53 -10.71 -6.76
CA PRO A 118 25.66 -11.31 -6.08
C PRO A 118 25.54 -11.07 -4.58
N SER A 119 25.89 -12.07 -3.77
CA SER A 119 25.91 -11.92 -2.32
C SER A 119 26.84 -10.76 -1.91
N PRO A 120 26.36 -9.77 -1.14
CA PRO A 120 27.18 -8.66 -0.68
C PRO A 120 28.36 -9.17 0.13
N ALA A 121 29.58 -8.67 -0.17
CA ALA A 121 30.80 -9.00 0.59
C ALA A 121 30.63 -8.77 2.09
N ARG A 122 29.82 -7.78 2.49
CA ARG A 122 29.47 -7.50 3.88
C ARG A 122 28.86 -8.69 4.61
N LEU A 123 28.08 -9.55 3.94
CA LEU A 123 27.48 -10.73 4.60
C LEU A 123 28.53 -11.80 4.93
N ILE A 124 29.62 -11.83 4.17
CA ILE A 124 30.81 -12.64 4.48
C ILE A 124 31.57 -12.03 5.66
N GLU A 125 31.76 -10.69 5.66
CA GLU A 125 32.39 -9.97 6.79
C GLU A 125 31.62 -10.13 8.11
N GLU A 126 30.29 -10.17 8.04
CA GLU A 126 29.42 -10.44 9.18
C GLU A 126 29.42 -11.92 9.61
N GLY A 127 30.13 -12.79 8.89
CA GLY A 127 30.21 -14.22 9.17
C GLY A 127 28.91 -14.98 8.88
N ARG A 128 27.98 -14.38 8.11
CA ARG A 128 26.75 -15.06 7.69
C ARG A 128 27.02 -16.08 6.58
N PHE A 129 28.06 -15.87 5.79
CA PHE A 129 28.53 -16.80 4.76
C PHE A 129 30.00 -17.15 4.96
N THR A 130 30.36 -18.38 4.58
CA THR A 130 31.74 -18.86 4.68
C THR A 130 32.54 -18.74 3.38
N ARG A 131 31.92 -18.34 2.26
CA ARG A 131 32.59 -18.18 0.96
C ARG A 131 31.94 -17.13 0.05
N GLU A 132 32.74 -16.63 -0.89
CA GLU A 132 32.31 -15.77 -2.00
C GLU A 132 31.62 -16.56 -3.10
N GLY A 133 30.94 -15.86 -4.02
CA GLY A 133 30.36 -16.46 -5.23
C GLY A 133 28.94 -17.01 -5.07
N LEU A 134 28.31 -16.85 -3.91
CA LEU A 134 26.90 -17.16 -3.72
C LEU A 134 26.02 -16.09 -4.37
N TRP A 135 24.93 -16.55 -4.99
CA TRP A 135 23.86 -15.68 -5.46
C TRP A 135 22.82 -15.51 -4.37
N MET A 136 22.24 -14.31 -4.27
CA MET A 136 21.06 -14.05 -3.45
C MET A 136 19.88 -13.72 -4.34
N LYS A 137 18.69 -14.09 -3.88
CA LYS A 137 17.44 -13.68 -4.51
C LYS A 137 17.16 -12.20 -4.19
N VAL A 138 16.72 -11.46 -5.20
CA VAL A 138 16.00 -10.20 -4.97
C VAL A 138 14.76 -10.54 -4.11
N PRO A 139 14.34 -9.71 -3.13
CA PRO A 139 13.11 -9.94 -2.37
C PRO A 139 11.92 -10.22 -3.29
N SER A 140 11.10 -11.22 -2.98
CA SER A 140 10.05 -11.75 -3.88
C SER A 140 10.53 -12.18 -5.28
N GLY A 141 11.82 -12.24 -5.57
CA GLY A 141 12.42 -12.54 -6.87
C GLY A 141 12.50 -14.02 -7.21
N MET A 142 11.56 -14.82 -6.71
CA MET A 142 11.44 -16.24 -7.04
C MET A 142 10.09 -16.51 -7.65
N ARG A 143 10.07 -17.29 -8.74
CA ARG A 143 8.87 -17.94 -9.26
C ARG A 143 9.08 -19.44 -9.35
N ILE A 144 8.02 -20.21 -9.21
CA ILE A 144 8.03 -21.66 -9.43
C ILE A 144 7.06 -22.03 -10.54
N LEU A 145 7.34 -23.17 -11.16
CA LEU A 145 6.45 -23.80 -12.13
C LEU A 145 5.69 -24.95 -11.48
N ALA A 146 4.39 -25.00 -11.72
CA ALA A 146 3.54 -26.13 -11.35
C ALA A 146 2.48 -26.33 -12.43
N ALA A 147 2.47 -27.53 -13.04
CA ALA A 147 1.62 -27.86 -14.20
C ALA A 147 1.70 -26.83 -15.34
N GLY A 148 2.92 -26.38 -15.67
CA GLY A 148 3.18 -25.38 -16.72
C GLY A 148 2.70 -23.96 -16.39
N LYS A 149 2.29 -23.70 -15.14
CA LYS A 149 1.80 -22.40 -14.66
C LYS A 149 2.79 -21.78 -13.69
N VAL A 150 2.86 -20.44 -13.70
CA VAL A 150 3.81 -19.66 -12.91
C VAL A 150 3.18 -19.17 -11.61
N TYR A 151 3.89 -19.36 -10.50
CA TYR A 151 3.51 -18.87 -9.18
C TYR A 151 4.61 -17.99 -8.60
N ARG A 152 4.21 -16.91 -7.93
CA ARG A 152 5.10 -15.99 -7.18
C ARG A 152 5.00 -16.23 -5.70
N PHE A 153 5.99 -15.75 -4.94
CA PHE A 153 5.97 -15.86 -3.48
C PHE A 153 5.60 -14.53 -2.84
N VAL A 154 4.61 -14.57 -1.95
CA VAL A 154 4.19 -13.42 -1.14
C VAL A 154 4.18 -13.77 0.34
N GLN A 155 4.29 -12.74 1.18
CA GLN A 155 4.24 -12.85 2.64
C GLN A 155 2.95 -12.22 3.13
N MET A 156 1.95 -13.06 3.38
CA MET A 156 0.59 -12.60 3.72
C MET A 156 0.47 -12.03 5.15
N SER A 157 1.41 -12.34 6.03
CA SER A 157 1.45 -11.87 7.42
C SER A 157 2.88 -11.68 7.90
N ASN A 158 3.10 -10.72 8.82
CA ASN A 158 4.41 -10.49 9.44
C ASN A 158 4.31 -10.55 10.97
N PRO A 159 4.99 -11.51 11.64
CA PRO A 159 5.78 -12.59 11.07
C PRO A 159 4.88 -13.65 10.41
N GLY A 160 5.33 -14.22 9.28
CA GLY A 160 4.60 -15.24 8.54
C GLY A 160 5.47 -15.89 7.48
N ALA A 161 5.13 -17.13 7.12
CA ALA A 161 5.85 -17.86 6.08
C ALA A 161 5.49 -17.32 4.69
N TYR A 162 6.33 -17.67 3.72
CA TYR A 162 6.11 -17.33 2.33
C TYR A 162 5.25 -18.40 1.66
N GLY A 163 4.27 -17.98 0.88
CA GLY A 163 3.38 -18.88 0.16
C GLY A 163 3.42 -18.62 -1.34
N PRO A 164 3.34 -19.67 -2.18
CA PRO A 164 3.11 -19.48 -3.59
C PRO A 164 1.69 -18.95 -3.82
N VAL A 165 1.56 -17.91 -4.62
CA VAL A 165 0.31 -17.39 -5.15
C VAL A 165 0.40 -17.32 -6.68
N PRO A 166 -0.72 -17.47 -7.40
CA PRO A 166 -0.76 -17.29 -8.85
C PRO A 166 -0.06 -16.01 -9.27
N GLN A 167 0.81 -16.10 -10.28
CA GLN A 167 1.26 -14.92 -11.01
C GLN A 167 0.19 -14.60 -12.07
N GLY A 168 -0.37 -13.40 -12.03
CA GLY A 168 -1.12 -12.80 -13.14
C GLY A 168 -0.42 -11.49 -13.59
N ASP A 169 -1.19 -10.49 -13.99
CA ASP A 169 -0.70 -9.32 -14.71
C ASP A 169 0.01 -8.32 -13.78
N ASP A 170 1.30 -8.06 -14.03
CA ASP A 170 2.07 -7.07 -13.30
C ASP A 170 1.95 -5.68 -13.97
N PRO A 171 1.95 -4.57 -13.21
CA PRO A 171 2.06 -4.49 -11.75
C PRO A 171 0.71 -4.61 -11.04
N GLN A 172 -0.40 -4.79 -11.77
CA GLN A 172 -1.75 -4.68 -11.21
C GLN A 172 -1.98 -5.69 -10.09
N ASP A 173 -1.52 -6.92 -10.25
CA ASP A 173 -1.70 -7.97 -9.25
C ASP A 173 -0.86 -7.78 -8.00
N VAL A 174 0.34 -7.19 -8.12
CA VAL A 174 1.18 -6.84 -6.96
C VAL A 174 0.56 -5.67 -6.20
N LEU A 175 0.04 -4.69 -6.93
CA LEU A 175 -0.46 -3.43 -6.37
C LEU A 175 -1.89 -3.51 -5.84
N ALA A 176 -2.75 -4.33 -6.44
CA ALA A 176 -4.11 -4.54 -5.97
C ALA A 176 -4.15 -5.33 -4.66
N GLY A 177 -3.07 -6.08 -4.36
CA GLY A 177 -3.00 -7.05 -3.26
C GLY A 177 -4.22 -7.97 -3.21
N SER A 178 -4.86 -8.19 -4.37
CA SER A 178 -6.09 -8.93 -4.49
C SER A 178 -5.83 -10.37 -4.08
N LEU A 179 -6.53 -10.81 -3.04
CA LEU A 179 -6.64 -12.21 -2.64
C LEU A 179 -7.66 -12.97 -3.50
N GLU A 180 -8.24 -12.33 -4.53
CA GLU A 180 -9.15 -13.04 -5.42
C GLU A 180 -8.40 -14.15 -6.17
N PRO A 181 -9.08 -15.26 -6.50
CA PRO A 181 -8.47 -16.33 -7.28
C PRO A 181 -8.11 -15.81 -8.66
N ILE A 182 -6.83 -15.47 -8.86
CA ILE A 182 -6.27 -15.18 -10.17
C ILE A 182 -5.93 -16.52 -10.83
N GLU A 183 -6.33 -16.70 -12.08
CA GLU A 183 -5.87 -17.86 -12.85
C GLU A 183 -4.35 -17.71 -13.10
N PRO A 184 -3.51 -18.67 -12.69
CA PRO A 184 -2.08 -18.53 -12.87
C PRO A 184 -1.74 -18.53 -14.36
N MET A 185 -0.85 -17.62 -14.77
CA MET A 185 -0.39 -17.52 -16.16
C MET A 185 0.49 -18.72 -16.54
N GLY A 186 0.47 -19.09 -17.82
CA GLY A 186 1.41 -20.08 -18.36
C GLY A 186 2.82 -19.50 -18.52
N LEU A 187 3.82 -20.35 -18.67
CA LEU A 187 5.21 -19.92 -18.86
C LEU A 187 5.38 -18.98 -20.07
N GLU A 188 4.75 -19.26 -21.21
CA GLU A 188 4.85 -18.41 -22.41
C GLU A 188 4.33 -16.98 -22.15
N ALA A 189 3.14 -16.86 -21.55
CA ALA A 189 2.58 -15.56 -21.17
C ALA A 189 3.46 -14.82 -20.15
N PHE A 190 4.07 -15.55 -19.21
CA PHE A 190 5.03 -14.96 -18.28
C PHE A 190 6.28 -14.41 -18.98
N GLU A 191 6.76 -15.08 -20.02
CA GLU A 191 7.91 -14.61 -20.78
C GLU A 191 7.61 -13.34 -21.58
N ASP A 192 6.38 -13.22 -22.10
CA ASP A 192 5.92 -11.98 -22.74
C ASP A 192 5.88 -10.82 -21.74
N GLU A 193 5.30 -11.04 -20.55
CA GLU A 193 5.30 -10.05 -19.45
C GLU A 193 6.73 -9.68 -18.99
N LEU A 194 7.63 -10.66 -18.95
CA LEU A 194 9.04 -10.43 -18.62
C LEU A 194 9.75 -9.59 -19.69
N ALA A 195 9.41 -9.78 -20.97
CA ALA A 195 9.93 -8.96 -22.06
C ALA A 195 9.42 -7.51 -22.01
N ASP A 196 8.16 -7.30 -21.62
CA ASP A 196 7.60 -5.97 -21.40
C ASP A 196 8.25 -5.27 -20.19
N ALA A 197 8.47 -6.02 -19.11
CA ALA A 197 9.20 -5.56 -17.94
C ALA A 197 10.64 -5.13 -18.29
N LYS A 198 11.34 -5.93 -19.10
CA LYS A 198 12.64 -5.57 -19.68
C LYS A 198 12.58 -4.26 -20.44
N ALA A 199 11.65 -4.12 -21.39
CA ALA A 199 11.53 -2.92 -22.21
C ALA A 199 11.22 -1.67 -21.37
N LYS A 200 10.47 -1.80 -20.27
CA LYS A 200 10.24 -0.71 -19.31
C LYS A 200 11.53 -0.35 -18.56
N ALA A 201 12.27 -1.33 -18.05
CA ALA A 201 13.52 -1.10 -17.34
C ALA A 201 14.61 -0.50 -18.24
N GLU A 202 14.77 -0.97 -19.48
CA GLU A 202 15.75 -0.42 -20.43
C GLU A 202 15.43 1.05 -20.80
N ARG A 203 14.14 1.40 -20.94
CA ARG A 203 13.74 2.80 -21.11
C ARG A 203 14.07 3.64 -19.88
N ALA A 204 13.94 3.09 -18.69
CA ALA A 204 14.34 3.77 -17.46
C ALA A 204 15.84 4.00 -17.39
N ASP A 205 16.66 3.00 -17.71
CA ASP A 205 18.12 3.15 -17.78
C ASP A 205 18.53 4.20 -18.82
N ALA A 206 17.91 4.18 -19.99
CA ALA A 206 18.14 5.18 -21.03
C ALA A 206 17.77 6.59 -20.56
N ALA A 207 16.65 6.75 -19.82
CA ALA A 207 16.25 8.02 -19.23
C ALA A 207 17.25 8.48 -18.16
N LEU A 208 17.66 7.59 -17.25
CA LEU A 208 18.64 7.87 -16.18
C LEU A 208 20.02 8.26 -16.73
N ALA A 209 20.41 7.73 -17.90
CA ALA A 209 21.65 8.06 -18.58
C ALA A 209 21.65 9.44 -19.27
N LEU A 210 20.49 10.12 -19.38
CA LEU A 210 20.43 11.45 -19.97
C LEU A 210 21.15 12.48 -19.08
N THR A 211 22.04 13.26 -19.70
CA THR A 211 22.82 14.30 -19.03
C THR A 211 22.06 15.62 -18.88
N ASP A 212 21.14 15.93 -19.79
CA ASP A 212 20.24 17.07 -19.67
C ASP A 212 19.13 16.79 -18.66
N ALA A 213 19.12 17.53 -17.55
CA ALA A 213 18.20 17.30 -16.44
C ALA A 213 16.73 17.46 -16.86
N THR A 214 16.42 18.39 -17.79
CA THR A 214 15.04 18.63 -18.24
C THR A 214 14.53 17.46 -19.09
N ALA A 215 15.33 17.02 -20.06
CA ALA A 215 15.01 15.86 -20.89
C ALA A 215 14.94 14.58 -20.06
N ARG A 216 15.87 14.41 -19.10
CA ARG A 216 15.84 13.31 -18.14
C ARG A 216 14.55 13.29 -17.34
N ASN A 217 14.21 14.38 -16.66
CA ASN A 217 13.02 14.41 -15.81
C ASN A 217 11.74 14.16 -16.61
N ARG A 218 11.64 14.70 -17.82
CA ARG A 218 10.50 14.40 -18.73
C ARG A 218 10.43 12.90 -19.05
N ALA A 219 11.53 12.29 -19.45
CA ALA A 219 11.58 10.87 -19.78
C ALA A 219 11.28 9.98 -18.55
N LEU A 220 11.74 10.36 -17.36
CA LEU A 220 11.43 9.68 -16.11
C LEU A 220 9.94 9.80 -15.75
N LEU A 221 9.35 10.98 -15.91
CA LEU A 221 7.92 11.20 -15.68
C LEU A 221 7.06 10.36 -16.64
N ASP A 222 7.45 10.23 -17.90
CA ASP A 222 6.73 9.43 -18.91
C ASP A 222 6.71 7.92 -18.58
N LEU A 223 7.62 7.46 -17.73
CA LEU A 223 7.67 6.07 -17.24
C LEU A 223 6.84 5.85 -15.96
N LEU A 224 6.48 6.92 -15.26
CA LEU A 224 5.59 6.85 -14.11
C LEU A 224 4.12 6.79 -14.59
N PRO A 225 3.25 6.07 -13.87
CA PRO A 225 1.82 6.04 -14.19
C PRO A 225 1.23 7.46 -14.17
N PRO A 226 0.12 7.72 -14.90
CA PRO A 226 -0.48 9.05 -14.93
C PRO A 226 -0.94 9.49 -13.53
N PRO A 227 -1.05 10.81 -13.27
CA PRO A 227 -1.58 11.30 -12.01
C PRO A 227 -2.97 10.73 -11.76
N ARG A 228 -3.22 10.26 -10.55
CA ARG A 228 -4.53 9.73 -10.20
C ARG A 228 -5.53 10.88 -10.07
N THR A 229 -6.68 10.75 -10.72
CA THR A 229 -7.77 11.75 -10.68
C THR A 229 -8.59 11.70 -9.38
N PHE A 230 -8.46 10.61 -8.61
CA PHE A 230 -9.12 10.34 -7.34
C PHE A 230 -8.13 9.70 -6.37
N PRO A 231 -8.19 9.95 -5.06
CA PRO A 231 -7.17 9.41 -4.17
C PRO A 231 -7.31 7.89 -4.06
N PRO A 232 -6.18 7.18 -4.09
CA PRO A 232 -6.15 5.80 -3.70
C PRO A 232 -5.89 5.76 -2.19
N ARG A 233 -6.90 5.39 -1.42
CA ARG A 233 -6.66 4.48 -0.31
C ARG A 233 -7.48 3.21 -0.54
N ALA A 234 -7.36 2.65 -1.74
CA ALA A 234 -7.14 1.21 -1.77
C ALA A 234 -5.82 1.00 -1.03
N GLU A 235 -5.92 0.85 0.30
CA GLU A 235 -4.85 0.17 1.01
C GLU A 235 -4.61 -1.09 0.21
N VAL A 236 -3.39 -1.25 -0.27
CA VAL A 236 -2.87 -2.59 -0.51
C VAL A 236 -3.22 -3.33 0.79
N PRO A 237 -4.03 -4.40 0.74
CA PRO A 237 -4.34 -5.20 1.91
C PRO A 237 -3.09 -5.36 2.75
N GLN A 238 -3.19 -5.15 4.06
CA GLN A 238 -2.08 -5.09 5.03
C GLN A 238 -1.21 -6.38 5.09
N GLY A 239 -1.43 -7.34 4.18
CA GLY A 239 -0.69 -8.57 4.00
C GLY A 239 0.27 -8.58 2.80
N GLY A 240 0.79 -7.44 2.37
CA GLY A 240 1.87 -7.41 1.39
C GLY A 240 2.65 -6.10 1.48
N PHE A 241 3.94 -6.15 1.22
CA PHE A 241 4.80 -4.96 1.14
C PHE A 241 5.12 -4.64 -0.31
N PRO A 242 4.13 -4.32 -1.17
CA PRO A 242 4.41 -4.06 -2.57
C PRO A 242 5.38 -2.91 -2.70
N ALA A 243 6.44 -3.16 -3.45
CA ALA A 243 7.55 -2.28 -3.66
C ALA A 243 7.82 -2.10 -5.15
N ASP A 244 7.42 -0.94 -5.66
CA ASP A 244 7.75 -0.52 -7.01
C ASP A 244 9.13 0.16 -6.98
N ALA A 245 10.18 -0.66 -6.84
CA ALA A 245 11.56 -0.20 -6.70
C ALA A 245 12.02 0.59 -7.93
N LEU A 246 11.55 0.24 -9.13
CA LEU A 246 11.82 1.01 -10.33
C LEU A 246 11.26 2.43 -10.19
N SER A 247 9.95 2.58 -9.94
CA SER A 247 9.36 3.91 -9.81
C SER A 247 9.91 4.69 -8.61
N MET A 248 10.29 4.01 -7.52
CA MET A 248 11.02 4.66 -6.41
C MET A 248 12.31 5.30 -6.91
N ARG A 249 13.12 4.55 -7.66
CA ARG A 249 14.38 5.06 -8.21
C ARG A 249 14.15 6.25 -9.14
N LEU A 250 13.13 6.20 -10.00
CA LEU A 250 12.81 7.32 -10.90
C LEU A 250 12.43 8.59 -10.11
N ARG A 251 11.58 8.45 -9.09
CA ARG A 251 11.17 9.58 -8.23
C ARG A 251 12.34 10.14 -7.45
N GLU A 252 13.21 9.28 -6.93
CA GLU A 252 14.41 9.71 -6.22
C GLU A 252 15.31 10.55 -7.13
N GLU A 253 15.49 10.15 -8.39
CA GLU A 253 16.34 10.91 -9.32
C GLU A 253 15.72 12.25 -9.72
N ILE A 254 14.38 12.31 -9.88
CA ILE A 254 13.66 13.58 -10.05
C ILE A 254 13.82 14.47 -8.80
N ALA A 255 13.74 13.89 -7.60
CA ALA A 255 13.90 14.60 -6.33
C ALA A 255 15.32 15.19 -6.18
N ARG A 256 16.36 14.45 -6.57
CA ARG A 256 17.76 14.92 -6.57
C ARG A 256 17.97 16.11 -7.51
N ALA A 257 17.27 16.16 -8.64
CA ALA A 257 17.34 17.28 -9.58
C ALA A 257 16.84 18.60 -8.96
N GLY A 258 15.99 18.55 -7.92
CA GLY A 258 15.54 19.71 -7.16
C GLY A 258 14.55 20.64 -7.89
N VAL A 259 14.05 20.25 -9.06
CA VAL A 259 13.01 20.99 -9.78
C VAL A 259 11.66 20.69 -9.10
N THR A 260 11.07 21.70 -8.46
CA THR A 260 9.86 21.51 -7.62
C THR A 260 8.67 21.00 -8.42
N ASP A 261 8.42 21.54 -9.62
CA ASP A 261 7.28 21.13 -10.45
C ASP A 261 7.37 19.66 -10.87
N ASP A 262 8.54 19.22 -11.35
CA ASP A 262 8.77 17.82 -11.73
C ASP A 262 8.65 16.88 -10.53
N PHE A 263 9.17 17.29 -9.36
CA PHE A 263 9.04 16.53 -8.12
C PHE A 263 7.57 16.37 -7.70
N LEU A 264 6.79 17.45 -7.70
CA LEU A 264 5.36 17.40 -7.34
C LEU A 264 4.55 16.61 -8.36
N GLU A 265 4.90 16.68 -9.63
CA GLU A 265 4.31 15.85 -10.67
C GLU A 265 4.59 14.35 -10.41
N ALA A 266 5.84 14.00 -10.10
CA ALA A 266 6.24 12.62 -9.81
C ALA A 266 5.57 12.06 -8.54
N MET A 267 5.44 12.89 -7.50
CA MET A 267 4.76 12.53 -6.25
C MET A 267 3.23 12.45 -6.42
N GLY A 268 2.63 13.28 -7.27
CA GLY A 268 1.20 13.20 -7.59
C GLY A 268 0.82 11.94 -8.41
N ARG A 269 1.82 11.24 -8.96
CA ARG A 269 1.69 9.96 -9.70
C ARG A 269 1.90 8.73 -8.81
N GLU A 270 2.03 8.90 -7.50
CA GLU A 270 2.32 7.78 -6.61
C GLU A 270 1.12 6.85 -6.42
N VAL A 271 1.40 5.54 -6.47
CA VAL A 271 0.41 4.46 -6.40
C VAL A 271 0.34 3.81 -5.02
N VAL A 272 1.43 3.79 -4.25
CA VAL A 272 1.58 3.08 -2.97
C VAL A 272 2.20 4.00 -1.92
N GLY A 273 1.60 4.07 -0.71
CA GLY A 273 1.88 5.10 0.28
C GLY A 273 3.20 4.99 1.06
N SER A 274 3.92 3.87 1.01
CA SER A 274 5.18 3.69 1.76
C SER A 274 6.36 4.49 1.19
N PHE A 275 6.26 4.99 -0.05
CA PHE A 275 7.40 5.54 -0.79
C PHE A 275 7.59 7.06 -0.66
N ARG A 276 6.58 7.75 -0.12
CA ARG A 276 6.60 9.21 0.12
C ARG A 276 7.76 9.65 1.01
N THR A 277 7.97 8.94 2.11
CA THR A 277 8.92 9.32 3.16
C THR A 277 10.36 9.39 2.63
N TRP A 278 10.76 8.47 1.75
CA TRP A 278 12.13 8.40 1.25
C TRP A 278 12.42 9.44 0.16
N SER A 279 11.56 9.54 -0.86
CA SER A 279 11.73 10.53 -1.94
C SER A 279 11.58 11.97 -1.42
N GLY A 280 10.65 12.19 -0.48
CA GLY A 280 10.50 13.45 0.22
C GLY A 280 11.77 13.84 0.97
N ARG A 281 12.39 12.90 1.70
CA ARG A 281 13.66 13.14 2.38
C ARG A 281 14.78 13.52 1.39
N THR A 282 14.95 12.79 0.29
CA THR A 282 15.95 13.10 -0.74
C THR A 282 15.72 14.49 -1.35
N PHE A 283 14.46 14.86 -1.59
CA PHE A 283 14.15 16.23 -2.02
C PHE A 283 14.53 17.23 -0.94
N LEU A 284 14.26 16.99 0.34
CA LEU A 284 14.43 18.03 1.36
C LEU A 284 15.85 18.18 1.91
N GLU A 285 16.70 17.16 1.79
CA GLU A 285 18.04 17.13 2.42
C GLU A 285 18.99 18.29 2.06
N PRO A 286 19.04 18.80 0.81
CA PRO A 286 20.02 19.85 0.45
C PRO A 286 19.82 21.18 1.18
N ASP A 287 18.56 21.57 1.38
CA ASP A 287 18.16 22.73 2.17
C ASP A 287 16.71 22.48 2.55
N ARG A 288 16.49 22.02 3.78
CA ARG A 288 15.14 21.89 4.30
C ARG A 288 14.46 23.22 4.14
N SER A 289 14.81 24.22 4.95
CA SER A 289 14.06 25.47 5.14
C SER A 289 13.52 26.05 3.82
N ALA A 290 14.39 26.19 2.82
CA ALA A 290 13.97 26.71 1.53
C ALA A 290 12.98 25.78 0.78
N ARG A 291 13.21 24.46 0.78
CA ARG A 291 12.35 23.51 0.06
C ARG A 291 10.99 23.31 0.72
N GLY A 292 10.88 23.42 2.04
CA GLY A 292 9.59 23.39 2.73
C GLY A 292 8.73 24.59 2.37
N GLU A 293 9.36 25.77 2.26
CA GLU A 293 8.70 26.98 1.77
C GLU A 293 8.19 26.83 0.33
N LEU A 294 8.97 26.18 -0.55
CA LEU A 294 8.55 25.88 -1.93
C LEU A 294 7.34 24.94 -1.96
N LEU A 295 7.31 23.90 -1.12
CA LEU A 295 6.17 22.99 -1.02
C LEU A 295 4.92 23.71 -0.50
N LEU A 296 5.05 24.54 0.53
CA LEU A 296 3.93 25.30 1.05
C LEU A 296 3.40 26.32 0.03
N ALA A 297 4.30 27.02 -0.68
CA ALA A 297 3.91 27.91 -1.76
C ALA A 297 3.13 27.18 -2.85
N ALA A 298 3.60 25.99 -3.26
CA ALA A 298 2.89 25.14 -4.22
C ALA A 298 1.51 24.69 -3.71
N ALA A 299 1.39 24.32 -2.43
CA ALA A 299 0.10 23.95 -1.84
C ALA A 299 -0.91 25.12 -1.84
N LEU A 300 -0.44 26.34 -1.58
CA LEU A 300 -1.25 27.56 -1.54
C LEU A 300 -1.63 28.13 -2.93
N GLU A 301 -0.97 27.69 -4.00
CA GLU A 301 -1.20 28.16 -5.36
C GLU A 301 -2.51 27.58 -5.95
N THR A 302 -3.61 28.34 -5.89
CA THR A 302 -4.94 27.89 -6.34
C THR A 302 -5.03 27.54 -7.83
N GLY A 303 -4.14 28.08 -8.67
CA GLY A 303 -4.05 27.75 -10.09
C GLY A 303 -3.29 26.47 -10.41
N ARG A 304 -2.59 25.89 -9.42
CA ARG A 304 -1.80 24.67 -9.59
C ARG A 304 -2.70 23.44 -9.66
N ALA A 305 -2.26 22.43 -10.41
CA ALA A 305 -3.00 21.17 -10.53
C ALA A 305 -3.21 20.50 -9.17
N ARG A 306 -4.43 19.98 -8.94
CA ARG A 306 -4.85 19.36 -7.68
C ARG A 306 -3.83 18.35 -7.15
N HIS A 307 -3.38 17.40 -7.99
CA HIS A 307 -2.48 16.33 -7.58
C HIS A 307 -1.14 16.85 -7.07
N GLN A 308 -0.62 17.94 -7.66
CA GLN A 308 0.61 18.59 -7.20
C GLN A 308 0.41 19.31 -5.86
N ARG A 309 -0.71 20.01 -5.67
CA ARG A 309 -1.05 20.66 -4.39
C ARG A 309 -1.18 19.63 -3.27
N THR A 310 -1.88 18.52 -3.52
CA THR A 310 -2.02 17.41 -2.56
C THR A 310 -0.68 16.70 -2.31
N ALA A 311 0.15 16.54 -3.33
CA ALA A 311 1.48 15.95 -3.18
C ALA A 311 2.37 16.83 -2.29
N ALA A 312 2.33 18.15 -2.47
CA ALA A 312 3.08 19.08 -1.63
C ALA A 312 2.67 18.96 -0.15
N LEU A 313 1.36 18.94 0.13
CA LEU A 313 0.82 18.76 1.47
C LEU A 313 1.23 17.43 2.11
N ARG A 314 1.22 16.34 1.34
CA ARG A 314 1.63 15.01 1.81
C ARG A 314 3.12 14.92 2.11
N VAL A 315 3.96 15.49 1.26
CA VAL A 315 5.40 15.59 1.54
C VAL A 315 5.65 16.42 2.79
N LEU A 316 4.91 17.52 3.00
CA LEU A 316 4.95 18.29 4.25
C LEU A 316 4.47 17.49 5.47
N ALA A 317 3.52 16.57 5.31
CA ALA A 317 3.00 15.71 6.38
C ALA A 317 4.01 14.63 6.83
N ASP A 318 4.83 14.15 5.90
CA ASP A 318 5.85 13.13 6.16
C ASP A 318 7.17 13.72 6.69
N MET A 319 7.27 15.05 6.70
CA MET A 319 8.42 15.73 7.27
C MET A 319 8.43 15.60 8.79
N PRO A 320 9.60 15.35 9.41
CA PRO A 320 9.76 15.67 10.83
C PRO A 320 9.45 17.15 11.06
N PRO A 321 8.98 17.54 12.25
CA PRO A 321 8.63 18.92 12.57
C PRO A 321 9.72 19.91 12.15
N TRP A 322 9.28 20.98 11.50
CA TRP A 322 10.10 21.99 10.86
C TRP A 322 9.86 23.38 11.45
N PRO A 323 10.93 24.16 11.75
CA PRO A 323 12.26 23.76 12.14
C PRO A 323 12.34 23.42 13.64
N ALA A 324 13.49 22.86 13.98
CA ALA A 324 13.94 22.52 15.31
C ALA A 324 14.56 23.73 16.03
N GLU A 325 14.32 23.76 17.34
CA GLU A 325 15.16 24.25 18.44
C GLU A 325 14.98 25.66 19.03
N ASP A 326 14.52 26.71 18.36
CA ASP A 326 14.48 28.05 19.02
C ASP A 326 13.28 28.98 18.71
N ASP A 327 12.32 28.58 17.87
CA ASP A 327 11.15 29.42 17.56
C ASP A 327 9.88 28.81 18.17
N GLU A 328 9.54 29.22 19.40
CA GLU A 328 8.32 28.82 20.12
C GLU A 328 7.00 29.19 19.37
N ASN A 329 7.10 29.76 18.17
CA ASN A 329 5.98 30.21 17.34
C ASN A 329 6.15 29.78 15.87
N ASP A 330 6.30 28.48 15.59
CA ASP A 330 6.36 28.07 14.18
C ASP A 330 5.01 28.31 13.47
N PRO A 331 5.00 29.13 12.40
CA PRO A 331 3.81 29.55 11.66
C PRO A 331 3.25 28.49 10.70
N LEU A 332 3.87 27.33 10.50
CA LEU A 332 3.48 26.41 9.44
C LEU A 332 2.04 25.89 9.60
N VAL A 333 1.65 25.46 10.80
CA VAL A 333 0.27 25.02 11.07
C VAL A 333 -0.74 26.15 10.79
N GLU A 334 -0.41 27.39 11.16
CA GLU A 334 -1.26 28.56 10.89
C GLU A 334 -1.28 28.93 9.39
N ARG A 335 -0.17 28.74 8.69
CA ARG A 335 -0.07 28.97 7.23
C ARG A 335 -0.78 27.90 6.43
N LEU A 336 -0.94 26.70 6.97
CA LEU A 336 -1.78 25.63 6.41
C LEU A 336 -3.27 25.83 6.70
N ALA A 337 -3.64 26.61 7.73
CA ALA A 337 -5.03 26.82 8.13
C ALA A 337 -5.96 27.28 6.98
N PRO A 338 -5.58 28.18 6.06
CA PRO A 338 -6.42 28.56 4.93
C PRO A 338 -6.80 27.38 4.02
N LEU A 339 -5.93 26.37 3.90
CA LEU A 339 -6.17 25.19 3.05
C LEU A 339 -7.22 24.25 3.64
N LEU A 340 -7.55 24.37 4.93
CA LEU A 340 -8.66 23.63 5.55
C LEU A 340 -10.04 24.16 5.10
N SER A 341 -10.08 25.26 4.36
CA SER A 341 -11.30 25.81 3.73
C SER A 341 -11.16 25.91 2.21
N ASP A 342 -10.22 25.18 1.60
CA ASP A 342 -10.04 25.15 0.15
C ASP A 342 -11.31 24.66 -0.56
N ALA A 343 -11.59 25.17 -1.76
CA ALA A 343 -12.75 24.74 -2.53
C ALA A 343 -12.65 23.26 -2.95
N ASP A 344 -11.44 22.75 -3.14
CA ASP A 344 -11.19 21.36 -3.50
C ASP A 344 -11.14 20.48 -2.23
N PRO A 345 -12.07 19.51 -2.07
CA PRO A 345 -12.09 18.65 -0.89
C PRO A 345 -10.80 17.85 -0.71
N TRP A 346 -10.10 17.51 -1.78
CA TRP A 346 -8.87 16.73 -1.68
C TRP A 346 -7.71 17.53 -1.13
N VAL A 347 -7.67 18.83 -1.44
CA VAL A 347 -6.72 19.76 -0.83
C VAL A 347 -7.04 19.91 0.66
N ARG A 348 -8.33 20.02 1.03
CA ARG A 348 -8.73 20.06 2.45
C ARG A 348 -8.31 18.80 3.21
N ALA A 349 -8.55 17.61 2.64
CA ALA A 349 -8.16 16.33 3.24
C ALA A 349 -6.64 16.22 3.42
N ALA A 350 -5.85 16.54 2.39
CA ALA A 350 -4.38 16.54 2.50
C ALA A 350 -3.87 17.62 3.46
N ALA A 351 -4.57 18.74 3.62
CA ALA A 351 -4.24 19.77 4.60
C ALA A 351 -4.51 19.28 6.03
N VAL A 352 -5.59 18.50 6.25
CA VAL A 352 -5.82 17.82 7.52
C VAL A 352 -4.68 16.84 7.82
N GLU A 353 -4.29 16.00 6.85
CA GLU A 353 -3.15 15.07 6.96
C GLU A 353 -1.87 15.80 7.40
N ALA A 354 -1.55 16.89 6.70
CA ALA A 354 -0.38 17.73 6.96
C ALA A 354 -0.40 18.39 8.33
N VAL A 355 -1.53 18.94 8.79
CA VAL A 355 -1.63 19.55 10.13
C VAL A 355 -1.66 18.47 11.22
N ALA A 356 -2.31 17.33 10.98
CA ALA A 356 -2.39 16.21 11.91
C ALA A 356 -1.02 15.57 12.18
N ALA A 357 -0.07 15.67 11.23
CA ALA A 357 1.31 15.22 11.41
C ALA A 357 2.00 15.79 12.65
N TRP A 358 1.58 16.97 13.08
CA TRP A 358 2.18 17.70 14.18
C TRP A 358 1.58 17.34 15.55
N LEU A 359 0.53 16.53 15.58
CA LEU A 359 -0.14 16.12 16.83
C LEU A 359 0.72 15.19 17.70
N GLY A 360 1.73 14.53 17.12
CA GLY A 360 2.68 13.68 17.85
C GLY A 360 3.66 14.47 18.74
N ASN A 361 3.70 15.79 18.62
CA ASN A 361 4.51 16.66 19.47
C ASN A 361 3.59 17.46 20.42
N GLU A 362 3.76 17.31 21.73
CA GLU A 362 2.92 17.94 22.75
C GLU A 362 2.93 19.48 22.71
N GLU A 363 3.99 20.10 22.21
CA GLU A 363 4.08 21.54 21.99
C GLU A 363 3.12 21.98 20.88
N TRP A 364 3.18 21.31 19.72
CA TRP A 364 2.39 21.66 18.53
C TRP A 364 0.95 21.15 18.59
N LYS A 365 0.69 20.12 19.39
CA LYS A 365 -0.64 19.51 19.57
C LYS A 365 -1.73 20.53 19.91
N ARG A 366 -1.42 21.54 20.73
CA ARG A 366 -2.37 22.61 21.07
C ARG A 366 -2.74 23.46 19.85
N THR A 367 -1.75 23.88 19.07
CA THR A 367 -1.93 24.69 17.86
C THR A 367 -2.67 23.90 16.78
N ALA A 368 -2.22 22.68 16.48
CA ALA A 368 -2.87 21.80 15.52
C ALA A 368 -4.32 21.49 15.93
N THR A 369 -4.60 21.22 17.22
CA THR A 369 -5.97 21.02 17.70
C THR A 369 -6.83 22.28 17.51
N ARG A 370 -6.31 23.46 17.85
CA ARG A 370 -7.01 24.74 17.69
C ARG A 370 -7.37 25.04 16.23
N VAL A 371 -6.50 24.70 15.29
CA VAL A 371 -6.70 24.93 13.85
C VAL A 371 -7.61 23.87 13.23
N LEU A 372 -7.41 22.59 13.57
CA LEU A 372 -8.20 21.48 13.04
C LEU A 372 -9.64 21.47 13.57
N GLN A 373 -9.83 21.68 14.88
CA GLN A 373 -11.14 21.52 15.51
C GLN A 373 -12.27 22.32 14.86
N PRO A 374 -12.16 23.65 14.63
CA PRO A 374 -13.23 24.42 14.00
C PRO A 374 -13.45 24.01 12.53
N SER A 375 -12.38 23.68 11.81
CA SER A 375 -12.44 23.27 10.39
C SER A 375 -13.15 21.92 10.24
N LEU A 376 -12.75 20.93 11.02
CA LEU A 376 -13.37 19.61 11.09
C LEU A 376 -14.83 19.68 11.60
N GLN A 377 -15.13 20.65 12.45
CA GLN A 377 -16.50 20.95 12.83
C GLN A 377 -17.29 21.55 11.64
N ALA A 378 -16.73 22.48 10.89
CA ALA A 378 -17.45 23.08 9.76
C ALA A 378 -17.56 22.14 8.55
N GLU A 379 -16.70 21.13 8.43
CA GLU A 379 -16.64 20.22 7.30
C GLU A 379 -17.94 19.40 7.14
N THR A 380 -18.40 19.33 5.90
CA THR A 380 -19.61 18.60 5.50
C THR A 380 -19.34 17.56 4.42
N ASP A 381 -18.16 17.62 3.78
CA ASP A 381 -17.75 16.68 2.76
C ASP A 381 -17.38 15.32 3.40
N PRO A 382 -18.11 14.24 3.07
CA PRO A 382 -17.90 12.94 3.70
C PRO A 382 -16.51 12.35 3.40
N ASP A 383 -15.91 12.65 2.25
CA ASP A 383 -14.60 12.14 1.89
C ASP A 383 -13.51 12.79 2.75
N VAL A 384 -13.62 14.10 2.98
CA VAL A 384 -12.68 14.82 3.87
C VAL A 384 -12.78 14.31 5.30
N LEU A 385 -14.01 14.11 5.80
CA LEU A 385 -14.25 13.61 7.16
C LEU A 385 -13.66 12.21 7.38
N ILE A 386 -13.73 11.34 6.38
CA ILE A 386 -13.18 9.98 6.44
C ILE A 386 -11.67 9.99 6.41
N GLU A 387 -11.05 10.74 5.49
CA GLU A 387 -9.59 10.86 5.45
C GLU A 387 -9.06 11.44 6.77
N ALA A 388 -9.70 12.50 7.25
CA ALA A 388 -9.38 13.11 8.54
C ALA A 388 -9.47 12.08 9.69
N ALA A 389 -10.55 11.29 9.73
CA ALA A 389 -10.72 10.27 10.76
C ALA A 389 -9.59 9.23 10.69
N TRP A 390 -9.29 8.69 9.52
CA TRP A 390 -8.22 7.70 9.32
C TRP A 390 -6.87 8.20 9.78
N ASP A 391 -6.48 9.41 9.37
CA ASP A 391 -5.20 10.00 9.76
C ASP A 391 -5.11 10.25 11.27
N LEU A 392 -6.20 10.74 11.88
CA LEU A 392 -6.25 10.95 13.33
C LEU A 392 -6.19 9.62 14.09
N MET A 393 -6.89 8.57 13.63
CA MET A 393 -6.86 7.24 14.23
C MET A 393 -5.48 6.59 14.12
N GLY A 394 -4.85 6.64 12.95
CA GLY A 394 -3.50 6.12 12.73
C GLY A 394 -2.44 6.79 13.62
N ARG A 395 -2.71 8.04 14.04
CA ARG A 395 -1.87 8.80 14.97
C ARG A 395 -2.29 8.65 16.45
N GLY A 396 -3.25 7.77 16.75
CA GLY A 396 -3.71 7.50 18.12
C GLY A 396 -4.57 8.60 18.75
N MET A 397 -5.12 9.52 17.97
CA MET A 397 -5.87 10.68 18.47
C MET A 397 -7.35 10.34 18.67
N LYS A 398 -7.72 9.83 19.86
CA LYS A 398 -9.11 9.39 20.14
C LYS A 398 -10.04 10.48 20.70
N ASP A 399 -9.55 11.38 21.55
CA ASP A 399 -10.47 12.05 22.49
C ASP A 399 -10.90 13.50 22.11
N ASN A 400 -10.05 14.30 21.45
CA ASN A 400 -10.32 15.74 21.28
C ASN A 400 -10.73 16.17 19.86
N LEU A 401 -10.26 15.48 18.83
CA LEU A 401 -10.54 15.81 17.42
C LEU A 401 -11.47 14.79 16.78
N LEU A 402 -11.23 13.51 17.02
CA LEU A 402 -12.04 12.41 16.50
C LEU A 402 -13.42 12.36 17.17
N ASP A 403 -13.50 12.63 18.47
CA ASP A 403 -14.74 12.49 19.22
C ASP A 403 -15.83 13.51 18.80
N PRO A 404 -15.54 14.82 18.58
CA PRO A 404 -16.50 15.76 18.00
C PRO A 404 -16.90 15.44 16.55
N LEU A 405 -15.94 14.97 15.74
CA LEU A 405 -16.17 14.50 14.37
C LEU A 405 -17.21 13.37 14.35
N LEU A 406 -16.98 12.35 15.17
CA LEU A 406 -17.86 11.18 15.27
C LEU A 406 -19.18 11.49 16.00
N ARG A 407 -19.23 12.49 16.90
CA ARG A 407 -20.48 12.90 17.59
C ARG A 407 -21.43 13.72 16.72
N ARG A 408 -20.91 14.48 15.74
CA ARG A 408 -21.72 15.22 14.77
C ARG A 408 -22.66 14.28 14.00
N GLY A 409 -22.27 13.02 13.88
CA GLY A 409 -23.13 11.92 13.50
C GLY A 409 -23.36 10.93 14.64
N ARG A 410 -24.48 11.04 15.38
CA ARG A 410 -25.14 9.83 15.95
C ARG A 410 -25.52 8.77 14.86
N ARG A 411 -25.07 8.98 13.63
CA ARG A 411 -25.06 8.14 12.46
C ARG A 411 -23.60 7.96 12.07
N LEU A 412 -23.17 6.71 12.04
CA LEU A 412 -22.13 6.19 11.18
C LEU A 412 -21.62 7.19 10.12
N VAL A 413 -20.33 7.57 10.16
CA VAL A 413 -19.68 8.19 9.01
C VAL A 413 -19.27 7.04 8.10
N ALA A 414 -20.21 6.54 7.29
CA ALA A 414 -19.90 5.67 6.18
C ALA A 414 -19.97 6.50 4.91
N ALA A 415 -18.84 6.59 4.20
CA ALA A 415 -18.89 6.87 2.78
C ALA A 415 -18.48 5.60 2.09
N ALA A 416 -19.45 4.96 1.44
CA ALA A 416 -19.09 4.15 0.31
C ALA A 416 -18.47 5.07 -0.72
N ARG A 417 -17.18 4.87 -0.92
CA ARG A 417 -16.52 5.28 -2.14
C ARG A 417 -16.71 4.16 -3.14
N PRO A 418 -17.24 4.42 -4.33
CA PRO A 418 -17.19 3.41 -5.37
C PRO A 418 -15.74 2.97 -5.57
N GLY A 419 -15.46 1.69 -5.29
CA GLY A 419 -14.28 1.05 -5.84
C GLY A 419 -14.34 1.04 -7.37
N PRO A 420 -13.23 0.74 -8.07
CA PRO A 420 -13.30 0.46 -9.49
C PRO A 420 -14.37 -0.61 -9.74
N VAL A 421 -15.34 -0.31 -10.61
CA VAL A 421 -16.34 -1.29 -11.04
C VAL A 421 -15.64 -2.19 -12.05
N ASP A 422 -14.98 -3.24 -11.57
CA ASP A 422 -14.18 -4.13 -12.42
C ASP A 422 -15.02 -4.90 -13.44
N SER A 423 -16.33 -5.06 -13.18
CA SER A 423 -17.31 -5.41 -14.21
C SER A 423 -18.73 -5.27 -13.65
N ALA A 424 -19.63 -4.68 -14.44
CA ALA A 424 -21.06 -4.83 -14.23
C ALA A 424 -21.54 -5.93 -15.18
N SER A 425 -21.61 -7.17 -14.71
CA SER A 425 -22.42 -8.18 -15.40
C SER A 425 -23.88 -7.92 -15.01
N GLY A 426 -24.85 -8.25 -15.86
CA GLY A 426 -26.26 -7.86 -15.67
C GLY A 426 -26.91 -8.25 -14.32
N ALA A 427 -26.26 -9.01 -13.44
CA ALA A 427 -26.74 -9.31 -12.09
C ALA A 427 -25.80 -8.87 -10.95
N GLU A 428 -24.57 -8.44 -11.23
CA GLU A 428 -23.55 -8.19 -10.21
C GLU A 428 -22.84 -6.85 -10.41
N VAL A 429 -22.67 -6.12 -9.31
CA VAL A 429 -21.82 -4.93 -9.24
C VAL A 429 -20.87 -5.09 -8.07
N VAL A 430 -19.57 -4.92 -8.32
CA VAL A 430 -18.55 -4.89 -7.27
C VAL A 430 -18.34 -3.44 -6.83
N LEU A 431 -18.49 -3.17 -5.53
CA LEU A 431 -18.31 -1.83 -4.97
C LEU A 431 -17.43 -1.89 -3.73
N GLY A 432 -16.39 -1.05 -3.72
CA GLY A 432 -15.65 -0.69 -2.50
C GLY A 432 -16.50 0.15 -1.54
N TYR A 433 -16.13 0.16 -0.26
CA TYR A 433 -16.65 1.10 0.73
C TYR A 433 -15.70 1.30 1.90
N GLU A 434 -15.83 2.46 2.55
CA GLU A 434 -15.11 2.80 3.77
C GLU A 434 -16.09 3.28 4.84
N PHE A 435 -15.82 2.96 6.10
CA PHE A 435 -16.60 3.47 7.22
C PHE A 435 -15.74 3.76 8.44
N ALA A 436 -16.17 4.74 9.22
CA ALA A 436 -15.64 5.05 10.54
C ALA A 436 -16.79 5.08 11.57
N CYS A 437 -16.60 4.36 12.67
CA CYS A 437 -17.53 4.19 13.78
C CYS A 437 -16.83 4.47 15.11
N ARG A 438 -17.60 5.03 16.05
CA ARG A 438 -17.12 5.49 17.36
C ARG A 438 -17.09 4.42 18.42
N ASP A 439 -18.04 3.51 18.35
CA ASP A 439 -18.20 2.47 19.36
C ASP A 439 -17.19 1.39 19.02
N ALA A 440 -15.97 1.48 19.55
CA ALA A 440 -15.05 0.35 19.69
C ALA A 440 -14.80 0.13 21.18
N GLU A 441 -15.88 0.14 21.98
CA GLU A 441 -15.87 -0.65 23.21
C GLU A 441 -15.63 -2.11 22.81
N SER A 442 -14.94 -2.89 23.65
CA SER A 442 -14.32 -4.21 23.40
C SER A 442 -15.23 -5.36 22.90
N GLN A 443 -16.35 -5.07 22.24
CA GLN A 443 -17.26 -6.01 21.62
C GLN A 443 -17.16 -5.93 20.09
N PRO A 444 -17.30 -7.04 19.37
CA PRO A 444 -17.33 -7.04 17.90
C PRO A 444 -18.57 -6.31 17.37
N TYR A 445 -18.39 -5.58 16.28
CA TYR A 445 -19.47 -4.96 15.51
C TYR A 445 -19.70 -5.76 14.23
N TYR A 446 -20.95 -5.80 13.80
CA TYR A 446 -21.36 -6.38 12.53
C TYR A 446 -21.71 -5.23 11.60
N VAL A 447 -20.96 -5.12 10.51
CA VAL A 447 -21.28 -4.17 9.44
C VAL A 447 -21.98 -4.93 8.34
N SER A 448 -23.15 -4.45 7.99
CA SER A 448 -24.03 -4.94 6.95
C SER A 448 -23.98 -3.92 5.82
N VAL A 449 -23.62 -4.35 4.62
CA VAL A 449 -23.66 -3.48 3.45
C VAL A 449 -24.63 -4.05 2.44
N GLY A 450 -25.58 -3.22 2.01
CA GLY A 450 -26.45 -3.46 0.87
C GLY A 450 -26.23 -2.40 -0.21
N ALA A 451 -26.75 -2.65 -1.41
CA ALA A 451 -26.74 -1.69 -2.50
C ALA A 451 -28.16 -1.45 -3.03
N VAL A 452 -28.43 -0.20 -3.41
CA VAL A 452 -29.68 0.21 -4.06
C VAL A 452 -29.32 0.85 -5.40
N ALA A 453 -29.72 0.21 -6.49
CA ALA A 453 -29.56 0.72 -7.84
C ALA A 453 -30.85 1.41 -8.29
N THR A 454 -30.76 2.65 -8.72
CA THR A 454 -31.89 3.46 -9.21
C THR A 454 -31.74 3.72 -10.70
N ALA A 455 -32.68 3.26 -11.51
CA ALA A 455 -32.71 3.53 -12.94
C ALA A 455 -33.16 4.97 -13.24
N ALA A 456 -32.94 5.44 -14.46
CA ALA A 456 -33.36 6.77 -14.91
C ALA A 456 -34.89 6.99 -14.84
N ASP A 457 -35.69 5.92 -14.89
CA ASP A 457 -37.15 5.94 -14.73
C ASP A 457 -37.61 5.93 -13.26
N GLY A 458 -36.67 5.94 -12.31
CA GLY A 458 -36.93 5.90 -10.87
C GLY A 458 -37.15 4.49 -10.31
N ARG A 459 -37.01 3.42 -11.10
CA ARG A 459 -37.09 2.04 -10.60
C ARG A 459 -35.89 1.73 -9.71
N GLU A 460 -36.15 1.30 -8.48
CA GLU A 460 -35.14 0.84 -7.54
C GLU A 460 -35.01 -0.69 -7.56
N VAL A 461 -33.78 -1.19 -7.55
CA VAL A 461 -33.44 -2.60 -7.37
C VAL A 461 -32.44 -2.71 -6.23
N ARG A 462 -32.73 -3.57 -5.25
CA ARG A 462 -31.88 -3.77 -4.06
C ARG A 462 -31.00 -5.02 -4.21
N SER A 463 -29.84 -5.02 -3.57
CA SER A 463 -29.00 -6.22 -3.50
C SER A 463 -29.67 -7.32 -2.68
N SER A 464 -29.50 -8.58 -3.11
CA SER A 464 -29.98 -9.78 -2.41
C SER A 464 -29.04 -10.25 -1.30
N ALA A 465 -27.77 -9.81 -1.34
CA ALA A 465 -26.76 -10.13 -0.34
C ALA A 465 -26.50 -8.92 0.57
N GLU A 466 -26.44 -9.21 1.87
CA GLU A 466 -25.91 -8.33 2.92
C GLU A 466 -24.55 -8.91 3.28
N GLU A 467 -23.46 -8.26 2.86
CA GLU A 467 -22.14 -8.71 3.31
C GLU A 467 -21.99 -8.33 4.78
N ARG A 468 -21.76 -9.33 5.63
CA ARG A 468 -21.56 -9.15 7.06
C ARG A 468 -20.07 -9.21 7.39
N LEU A 469 -19.46 -8.04 7.53
CA LEU A 469 -18.12 -7.95 8.07
C LEU A 469 -18.19 -8.07 9.59
N THR A 470 -17.50 -9.07 10.14
CA THR A 470 -17.21 -9.12 11.58
C THR A 470 -15.84 -8.49 11.79
N THR A 471 -15.80 -7.23 12.23
CA THR A 471 -14.55 -6.56 12.53
C THR A 471 -14.28 -6.64 14.04
N THR A 472 -13.23 -7.33 14.44
CA THR A 472 -12.72 -7.36 15.83
C THR A 472 -11.73 -6.23 16.12
N THR A 473 -11.52 -5.32 15.17
CA THR A 473 -10.55 -4.23 15.29
C THR A 473 -11.04 -3.19 16.29
N THR A 474 -10.20 -2.90 17.29
CA THR A 474 -10.42 -1.90 18.36
C THR A 474 -10.37 -0.44 17.86
N THR A 475 -10.22 -0.23 16.55
CA THR A 475 -10.01 1.08 15.93
C THR A 475 -11.29 1.70 15.36
N GLY A 476 -12.43 1.00 15.34
CA GLY A 476 -13.72 1.59 14.98
C GLY A 476 -13.90 1.95 13.51
N ALA A 477 -12.87 1.87 12.67
CA ALA A 477 -12.96 2.06 11.22
C ALA A 477 -12.63 0.79 10.45
N GLY A 478 -13.24 0.65 9.28
CA GLY A 478 -13.07 -0.50 8.42
C GLY A 478 -13.29 -0.14 6.95
N ARG A 479 -12.76 -1.00 6.09
CA ARG A 479 -12.95 -0.96 4.64
C ARG A 479 -13.35 -2.35 4.17
N GLY A 480 -14.07 -2.40 3.06
CA GLY A 480 -14.42 -3.65 2.41
C GLY A 480 -14.64 -3.43 0.93
N ILE A 481 -14.49 -4.52 0.17
CA ILE A 481 -14.97 -4.61 -1.21
C ILE A 481 -16.02 -5.70 -1.20
N SER A 482 -17.22 -5.35 -1.60
CA SER A 482 -18.35 -6.28 -1.62
C SER A 482 -18.86 -6.47 -3.03
N ARG A 483 -19.19 -7.73 -3.34
CA ARG A 483 -19.91 -8.10 -4.56
C ARG A 483 -21.40 -8.09 -4.25
N PHE A 484 -22.13 -7.19 -4.91
CA PHE A 484 -23.57 -7.06 -4.74
C PHE A 484 -24.28 -7.75 -5.89
N THR A 485 -24.91 -8.89 -5.60
CA THR A 485 -25.89 -9.50 -6.51
C THR A 485 -27.23 -8.79 -6.29
N PHE A 486 -27.86 -8.30 -7.36
CA PHE A 486 -29.17 -7.65 -7.28
C PHE A 486 -30.32 -8.66 -7.34
N VAL A 487 -31.40 -8.42 -6.58
CA VAL A 487 -32.58 -9.31 -6.57
C VAL A 487 -33.23 -9.46 -7.95
N GLU A 488 -33.07 -8.44 -8.80
CA GLU A 488 -33.39 -8.48 -10.22
C GLU A 488 -32.15 -8.07 -11.02
N PRO A 489 -31.89 -8.71 -12.17
CA PRO A 489 -30.84 -8.27 -13.07
C PRO A 489 -31.02 -6.80 -13.45
N LEU A 490 -29.94 -6.02 -13.31
CA LEU A 490 -29.86 -4.67 -13.85
C LEU A 490 -29.89 -4.77 -15.38
N ARG A 491 -30.85 -4.07 -15.99
CA ARG A 491 -30.94 -3.99 -17.46
C ARG A 491 -29.82 -3.09 -17.98
N SER A 492 -29.45 -3.27 -19.25
CA SER A 492 -28.47 -2.41 -19.92
C SER A 492 -28.86 -0.94 -19.82
N GLY A 493 -27.87 -0.09 -19.56
CA GLY A 493 -28.06 1.34 -19.31
C GLY A 493 -27.32 1.86 -18.07
N THR A 494 -27.47 3.15 -17.80
CA THR A 494 -26.83 3.82 -16.65
C THR A 494 -27.75 3.79 -15.44
N TRP A 495 -27.23 3.28 -14.33
CA TRP A 495 -27.87 3.18 -13.03
C TRP A 495 -27.18 4.11 -12.03
N GLN A 496 -27.94 4.65 -11.10
CA GLN A 496 -27.45 5.38 -9.94
C GLN A 496 -27.41 4.43 -8.75
N VAL A 497 -26.25 3.93 -8.38
CA VAL A 497 -26.10 2.95 -7.29
C VAL A 497 -25.65 3.64 -6.01
N ALA A 498 -26.38 3.46 -4.92
CA ALA A 498 -25.99 3.92 -3.59
C ALA A 498 -25.81 2.72 -2.66
N LEU A 499 -24.86 2.77 -1.73
CA LEU A 499 -24.73 1.75 -0.69
C LEU A 499 -25.55 2.15 0.54
N GLU A 500 -26.21 1.16 1.13
CA GLU A 500 -26.82 1.21 2.45
C GLU A 500 -25.91 0.46 3.42
N VAL A 501 -25.23 1.19 4.31
CA VAL A 501 -24.36 0.61 5.34
C VAL A 501 -25.07 0.65 6.67
N SER A 502 -25.20 -0.50 7.33
CA SER A 502 -25.81 -0.66 8.64
C SER A 502 -24.82 -1.26 9.63
N ILE A 503 -24.74 -0.74 10.85
CA ILE A 503 -23.89 -1.32 11.91
C ILE A 503 -24.76 -1.81 13.06
N SER A 504 -24.54 -3.05 13.51
CA SER A 504 -25.17 -3.63 14.68
C SER A 504 -24.14 -4.17 15.68
N THR A 505 -24.51 -4.18 16.97
CA THR A 505 -23.68 -4.78 18.05
C THR A 505 -24.01 -6.24 18.31
N ARG A 506 -24.95 -6.80 17.56
CA ARG A 506 -25.40 -8.20 17.68
C ARG A 506 -25.67 -8.72 16.28
N HIS A 507 -25.24 -9.96 16.02
CA HIS A 507 -25.36 -10.60 14.71
C HIS A 507 -26.79 -10.53 14.12
N GLU A 508 -27.81 -10.55 14.98
CA GLU A 508 -29.24 -10.52 14.60
C GLU A 508 -30.01 -9.40 15.31
N GLY A 509 -29.33 -8.30 15.65
CA GLY A 509 -29.95 -7.13 16.28
C GLY A 509 -30.35 -6.05 15.27
N PRO A 510 -31.33 -5.19 15.60
CA PRO A 510 -31.60 -4.00 14.79
C PRO A 510 -30.32 -3.15 14.69
N PRO A 511 -30.07 -2.51 13.53
CA PRO A 511 -28.90 -1.67 13.36
C PRO A 511 -28.94 -0.49 14.33
N ARG A 512 -27.81 -0.21 14.99
CA ARG A 512 -27.63 1.00 15.80
C ARG A 512 -27.59 2.25 14.94
N ALA A 513 -27.04 2.12 13.73
CA ALA A 513 -26.93 3.21 12.78
C ALA A 513 -27.03 2.67 11.35
N THR A 514 -27.63 3.47 10.48
CA THR A 514 -27.70 3.26 9.04
C THR A 514 -27.26 4.54 8.32
N ALA A 515 -26.52 4.38 7.24
CA ALA A 515 -26.12 5.46 6.34
C ALA A 515 -26.35 5.04 4.89
N THR A 516 -26.72 6.00 4.05
CA THR A 516 -26.86 5.82 2.60
C THR A 516 -25.89 6.78 1.92
N THR A 517 -25.20 6.29 0.91
CA THR A 517 -24.13 7.05 0.27
C THR A 517 -24.64 7.87 -0.89
N ALA A 518 -23.83 8.81 -1.36
CA ALA A 518 -24.14 9.48 -2.63
C ALA A 518 -24.22 8.42 -3.74
N PRO A 519 -25.20 8.52 -4.66
CA PRO A 519 -25.31 7.59 -5.76
C PRO A 519 -24.18 7.79 -6.75
N ILE A 520 -23.73 6.67 -7.35
CA ILE A 520 -22.70 6.62 -8.37
C ILE A 520 -23.28 6.12 -9.69
N ALA A 521 -22.82 6.68 -10.81
CA ALA A 521 -23.24 6.24 -12.12
C ALA A 521 -22.52 4.92 -12.50
N VAL A 522 -23.27 3.84 -12.66
CA VAL A 522 -22.78 2.53 -13.13
C VAL A 522 -23.44 2.23 -14.47
N THR A 523 -22.64 1.99 -15.51
CA THR A 523 -23.18 1.61 -16.83
C THR A 523 -23.11 0.10 -16.98
N VAL A 524 -24.28 -0.52 -17.15
CA VAL A 524 -24.42 -1.95 -17.44
C VAL A 524 -24.45 -2.11 -18.97
N PRO A 525 -23.54 -2.90 -19.57
CA PRO A 525 -23.46 -3.08 -21.02
C PRO A 525 -24.69 -3.74 -21.64
#